data_AF-A0A962HVR9-F1
#
_entry.id   AF-A0A962HVR9-F1
#
_cell.length_a   1.000
_cell.length_b   1.000
_cell.length_c   1.000
_cell.angle_alpha   90.00
_cell.angle_beta   90.00
_cell.angle_gamma   90.00
#
_symmetry.space_group_name_H-M   'P 1'
#
loop_
_entity.id
_entity.type
_entity.pdbx_description
1 polymer ?
#
loop_
_entity_poly.entity_id
_entity_poly.type
_entity_poly.pdbx_seq_one_letter_code
_entity_poly.pdbx_strand_id
1 'polypeptide(L)'
;IAVCGILGDKDVAGVLTAVADTIDAWVLVTLDGSRAIDAAELARHLPAAATVVAACPDVASGCAAAKAHAARGDRIVVLGSFLTVGPALSWLGL
;
A
#
# COMPACT_ATOMS: atom_id res chain seq x y z
N ILE A 1 8.28 -0.28 -5.85
CA ILE A 1 7.67 -0.55 -4.52
C ILE A 1 6.36 0.22 -4.39
N ALA A 2 5.27 -0.43 -4.01
CA ALA A 2 3.99 0.21 -3.71
C ALA A 2 3.79 0.40 -2.20
N VAL A 3 3.19 1.51 -1.79
CA VAL A 3 2.53 1.68 -0.49
C VAL A 3 1.03 1.74 -0.77
N CYS A 4 0.29 0.71 -0.34
CA CYS A 4 -1.12 0.56 -0.68
C CYS A 4 -1.98 0.37 0.56
N GLY A 5 -2.95 1.27 0.70
CA GLY A 5 -4.11 1.13 1.58
C GLY A 5 -5.35 1.42 0.75
N ILE A 6 -6.42 0.67 0.98
CA ILE A 6 -7.66 0.80 0.21
C ILE A 6 -8.86 0.53 1.14
N LEU A 7 -10.03 1.05 0.79
CA LEU A 7 -11.24 0.77 1.58
C LEU A 7 -11.88 -0.53 1.09
N GLY A 8 -12.39 -1.34 2.02
CA GLY A 8 -12.97 -2.65 1.75
C GLY A 8 -14.31 -2.61 1.00
N ASP A 9 -14.94 -1.43 0.88
CA ASP A 9 -16.14 -1.22 0.06
C ASP A 9 -15.83 -1.03 -1.44
N LYS A 10 -14.54 -1.04 -1.84
CA LYS A 10 -14.11 -0.97 -3.23
C LYS A 10 -13.92 -2.36 -3.85
N ASP A 11 -13.77 -2.40 -5.18
CA ASP A 11 -13.23 -3.57 -5.88
C ASP A 11 -11.73 -3.74 -5.61
N VAL A 12 -11.41 -4.20 -4.41
CA VAL A 12 -10.02 -4.37 -3.93
C VAL A 12 -9.25 -5.33 -4.83
N ALA A 13 -9.81 -6.49 -5.14
CA ALA A 13 -9.16 -7.51 -5.95
C ALA A 13 -8.90 -7.01 -7.39
N GLY A 14 -9.88 -6.34 -8.01
CA GLY A 14 -9.71 -5.76 -9.34
C GLY A 14 -8.63 -4.69 -9.40
N VAL A 15 -8.60 -3.78 -8.42
CA VAL A 15 -7.58 -2.72 -8.34
C VAL A 15 -6.18 -3.29 -8.17
N LEU A 16 -6.00 -4.23 -7.23
CA LEU A 16 -4.68 -4.82 -6.97
C LEU A 16 -4.17 -5.63 -8.16
N THR A 17 -5.05 -6.43 -8.78
CA THR A 17 -4.70 -7.23 -9.96
C THR A 17 -4.30 -6.35 -11.15
N ALA A 18 -5.00 -5.24 -11.37
CA ALA A 18 -4.74 -4.35 -12.50
C ALA A 18 -3.34 -3.73 -12.52
N VAL A 19 -2.67 -3.62 -11.37
CA VAL A 19 -1.33 -3.02 -11.26
C VAL A 19 -0.27 -4.01 -10.80
N ALA A 20 -0.63 -5.23 -10.42
CA ALA A 20 0.27 -6.23 -9.85
C ALA A 20 1.53 -6.47 -10.69
N ASP A 21 1.37 -6.62 -12.00
CA ASP A 21 2.49 -6.91 -12.91
C ASP A 21 3.49 -5.75 -13.06
N THR A 22 3.15 -4.55 -12.55
CA THR A 22 4.01 -3.37 -12.58
C THR A 22 4.66 -3.04 -11.23
N ILE A 23 4.32 -3.79 -10.18
CA ILE A 23 4.78 -3.55 -8.81
C ILE A 23 5.67 -4.71 -8.35
N ASP A 24 6.95 -4.43 -8.16
CA ASP A 24 7.94 -5.43 -7.73
C ASP A 24 7.74 -5.90 -6.28
N ALA A 25 7.31 -4.98 -5.41
CA ALA A 25 7.16 -5.22 -3.98
C ALA A 25 6.08 -4.33 -3.36
N TRP A 26 5.37 -4.88 -2.39
CA TRP A 26 4.21 -4.27 -1.75
C TRP A 26 4.44 -4.01 -0.26
N VAL A 27 4.17 -2.78 0.15
CA VAL A 27 3.93 -2.38 1.53
C VAL A 27 2.44 -2.10 1.67
N LEU A 28 1.77 -2.87 2.51
CA LEU A 28 0.34 -2.74 2.74
C LEU A 28 0.10 -1.96 4.03
N VAL A 29 -0.89 -1.08 4.04
CA VAL A 29 -1.21 -0.25 5.19
C VAL A 29 -2.69 -0.34 5.55
N THR A 30 -2.98 -0.44 6.84
CA THR A 30 -4.35 -0.33 7.36
C THR A 30 -4.75 1.15 7.37
N LEU A 31 -5.96 1.45 6.89
CA LEU A 31 -6.52 2.80 6.94
C LEU A 31 -7.41 2.96 8.18
N ASP A 32 -7.69 4.20 8.57
CA ASP A 32 -8.62 4.47 9.65
C ASP A 32 -10.09 4.33 9.21
N GLY A 33 -10.94 3.85 10.12
CA GLY A 33 -12.39 3.86 10.00
C GLY A 33 -13.03 2.50 9.70
N SER A 34 -14.35 2.42 9.86
CA SER A 34 -15.12 1.16 9.76
C SER A 34 -15.13 0.50 8.38
N ARG A 35 -14.71 1.23 7.34
CA ARG A 35 -14.62 0.75 5.96
C ARG A 35 -13.21 0.30 5.58
N ALA A 36 -12.25 0.43 6.49
CA ALA A 36 -10.89 0.00 6.23
C ALA A 36 -10.83 -1.52 6.12
N ILE A 37 -10.01 -1.98 5.18
CA ILE A 37 -9.53 -3.36 5.16
C ILE A 37 -8.19 -3.38 5.89
N ASP A 38 -7.99 -4.41 6.71
CA ASP A 38 -6.73 -4.61 7.40
C ASP A 38 -5.61 -4.94 6.40
N ALA A 39 -4.37 -4.51 6.66
CA ALA A 39 -3.22 -4.75 5.78
C ALA A 39 -2.92 -6.24 5.56
N ALA A 40 -3.13 -7.09 6.58
CA ALA A 40 -2.94 -8.53 6.44
C ALA A 40 -4.08 -9.17 5.63
N GLU A 41 -5.31 -8.69 5.77
CA GLU A 41 -6.43 -9.13 4.92
C GLU A 41 -6.24 -8.65 3.48
N LEU A 42 -5.76 -7.42 3.29
CA LEU A 42 -5.45 -6.86 1.97
C LEU A 42 -4.43 -7.71 1.20
N ALA A 43 -3.46 -8.30 1.90
CA ALA A 43 -2.47 -9.19 1.30
C ALA A 43 -3.11 -10.41 0.62
N ARG A 44 -4.25 -10.88 1.13
CA ARG A 44 -4.97 -12.04 0.58
C ARG A 44 -5.63 -11.76 -0.77
N HIS A 45 -5.80 -10.48 -1.12
CA HIS A 45 -6.35 -10.05 -2.41
C HIS A 45 -5.28 -9.87 -3.49
N LEU A 46 -3.99 -9.95 -3.14
CA LEU A 46 -2.92 -9.90 -4.12
C LEU A 46 -2.79 -11.23 -4.87
N PRO A 47 -2.32 -11.22 -6.13
CA PRO A 47 -1.93 -12.44 -6.82
C PRO A 47 -0.86 -13.20 -6.02
N ALA A 48 -0.86 -14.54 -6.11
CA ALA A 48 0.07 -15.39 -5.35
C ALA A 48 1.57 -15.10 -5.64
N ALA A 49 1.88 -14.53 -6.80
CA ALA A 49 3.24 -14.14 -7.18
C ALA A 49 3.69 -12.79 -6.61
N ALA A 50 2.79 -12.03 -5.99
CA ALA A 50 3.11 -10.72 -5.44
C ALA A 50 4.00 -10.85 -4.20
N THR A 51 5.04 -10.00 -4.13
CA THR A 51 5.94 -9.95 -2.97
C THR A 51 5.46 -8.88 -1.99
N VAL A 52 4.93 -9.29 -0.82
CA VAL A 52 4.62 -8.37 0.28
C VAL A 52 5.83 -8.29 1.20
N VAL A 53 6.41 -7.09 1.32
CA VAL A 53 7.60 -6.85 2.15
C VAL A 53 7.27 -6.26 3.52
N ALA A 54 6.10 -5.64 3.66
CA ALA A 54 5.60 -5.18 4.96
C ALA A 54 4.08 -5.06 4.98
N ALA A 55 3.49 -5.30 6.15
CA ALA A 55 2.12 -4.93 6.49
C ALA A 55 2.18 -4.01 7.72
N CYS A 56 1.65 -2.80 7.59
CA CYS A 56 1.84 -1.72 8.54
C CYS A 56 0.50 -1.21 9.08
N PRO A 57 0.45 -0.76 10.35
CA PRO A 57 -0.78 -0.31 10.97
C PRO A 57 -1.30 1.03 10.43
N ASP A 58 -0.43 1.82 9.78
CA ASP A 58 -0.79 3.13 9.24
C ASP A 58 0.08 3.51 8.03
N VAL A 59 -0.30 4.62 7.37
CA VAL A 59 0.39 5.12 6.17
C VAL A 59 1.81 5.60 6.49
N ALA A 60 2.04 6.23 7.64
CA ALA A 60 3.34 6.81 7.97
C ALA A 60 4.42 5.74 8.16
N SER A 61 4.08 4.67 8.90
CA SER A 61 4.91 3.47 9.06
C SER A 61 5.09 2.74 7.73
N GLY A 62 4.06 2.68 6.88
CA GLY A 62 4.17 2.16 5.51
C GLY A 62 5.15 2.94 4.63
N CYS A 63 5.10 4.27 4.64
CA CYS A 63 6.04 5.12 3.93
C CYS A 63 7.47 4.94 4.44
N ALA A 64 7.67 4.85 5.76
CA ALA A 64 8.97 4.56 6.35
C ALA A 64 9.50 3.19 5.93
N ALA A 65 8.65 2.15 5.94
CA ALA A 65 9.01 0.81 5.50
C ALA A 65 9.38 0.78 4.02
N ALA A 66 8.60 1.42 3.15
CA ALA A 66 8.93 1.50 1.72
C ALA A 66 10.26 2.22 1.48
N LYS A 67 10.54 3.30 2.21
CA LYS A 67 11.82 4.01 2.14
C LYS A 67 12.99 3.14 2.62
N ALA A 68 12.79 2.31 3.64
CA ALA A 68 13.81 1.40 4.15
C ALA A 68 14.12 0.24 3.19
N HIS A 69 13.12 -0.23 2.43
CA HIS A 69 13.29 -1.30 1.43
C HIS A 69 13.81 -0.79 0.08
N ALA A 70 13.59 0.49 -0.25
CA ALA A 70 14.00 1.06 -1.52
C ALA A 70 15.52 1.23 -1.61
N ALA A 71 16.09 0.80 -2.74
CA ALA A 71 17.45 1.09 -3.15
C ALA A 71 17.52 2.32 -4.06
N ARG A 72 18.73 2.82 -4.31
CA ARG A 72 18.95 3.92 -5.26
C ARG A 72 18.54 3.49 -6.68
N GLY A 73 17.62 4.24 -7.28
CA GLY A 73 17.06 3.93 -8.60
C GLY A 73 15.66 3.34 -8.54
N ASP A 74 15.21 2.88 -7.37
CA ASP A 74 13.86 2.40 -7.18
C ASP A 74 12.84 3.54 -7.20
N ARG A 75 11.60 3.19 -7.53
CA ARG A 75 10.46 4.08 -7.46
C ARG A 75 9.48 3.59 -6.40
N ILE A 76 9.06 4.51 -5.54
CA ILE A 76 7.98 4.29 -4.58
C ILE A 76 6.73 4.96 -5.15
N VAL A 77 5.62 4.21 -5.20
CA VAL A 77 4.29 4.72 -5.57
C VAL A 77 3.34 4.54 -4.40
N VAL A 78 2.61 5.59 -4.03
CA VAL A 78 1.54 5.53 -3.03
C VAL A 78 0.19 5.51 -3.76
N LEU A 79 -0.64 4.51 -3.48
CA LEU A 79 -1.91 4.30 -4.20
C LEU A 79 -3.03 3.69 -3.34
N GLY A 80 -4.21 3.57 -3.95
CA GLY A 80 -5.37 2.84 -3.42
C GLY A 80 -6.49 3.74 -2.89
N SER A 81 -6.17 4.76 -2.09
CA SER A 81 -7.16 5.67 -1.53
C SER A 81 -6.62 7.08 -1.33
N PHE A 82 -7.51 8.08 -1.34
CA PHE A 82 -7.20 9.43 -0.85
C PHE A 82 -6.77 9.41 0.62
N LEU A 83 -7.32 8.49 1.42
CA LEU A 83 -6.92 8.26 2.80
C LEU A 83 -5.52 7.62 2.93
N THR A 84 -4.95 7.13 1.83
CA THR A 84 -3.56 6.67 1.76
C THR A 84 -2.66 7.80 1.27
N VAL A 85 -3.06 8.48 0.19
CA VAL A 85 -2.25 9.53 -0.45
C VAL A 85 -2.14 10.77 0.45
N GLY A 86 -3.23 11.21 1.09
CA GLY A 86 -3.24 12.39 1.95
C GLY A 86 -2.21 12.30 3.09
N PRO A 87 -2.28 11.28 3.96
CA PRO A 87 -1.29 11.10 5.02
C PRO A 87 0.14 10.89 4.49
N ALA A 88 0.32 10.29 3.31
CA ALA A 88 1.64 10.16 2.69
C ALA A 88 2.21 11.51 2.23
N LEU A 89 1.38 12.40 1.67
CA LEU A 89 1.78 13.77 1.35
C LEU A 89 2.18 14.53 2.62
N SER A 90 1.38 14.42 3.68
CA SER A 90 1.73 15.01 4.99
C SER A 90 3.04 14.45 5.55
N TRP A 91 3.30 13.15 5.40
CA TRP A 91 4.58 12.52 5.79
C TRP A 91 5.77 13.04 4.97
N LEU A 92 5.56 13.41 3.70
CA LEU A 92 6.57 14.06 2.86
C LEU A 92 6.75 15.55 3.18
N GLY A 93 5.90 16.15 4.02
CA GLY A 93 5.89 17.57 4.31
C GLY A 93 5.32 18.43 3.18
N LEU A 94 4.40 17.86 2.38
CA LEU A 94 3.70 18.52 1.27
C LEU A 94 2.29 18.98 1.67
#